data_AF-A0A7G9RYR5-F1
#
_entry.id   AF-A0A7G9RYR5-F1
#
_cell.length_a   1.000
_cell.length_b   1.000
_cell.length_c   1.000
_cell.angle_alpha   90.00
_cell.angle_beta   90.00
_cell.angle_gamma   90.00
#
_symmetry.space_group_name_H-M   'P 1'
#
loop_
_entity.id
_entity.type
_entity.pdbx_description
1 polymer ?
#
loop_
_entity_poly.entity_id
_entity_poly.type
_entity_poly.pdbx_seq_one_letter_code
_entity_poly.pdbx_strand_id
1 'polypeptide(L)'
;MKRNGGFNMLENRRRYIVLTSALFGVGFVLYGSIGLLTMQYDFDFINISNPWLRALAIALLGGYFFSSLMSGIIVVTRFISKRSFNEKIILAIFFVVPMYIVLGAAFYSIPYGIYNFIKYRQLKNNLYSY
;
A
#
# COMPACT_ATOMS: atom_id res chain seq x y z
N MET A 1 -34.46 9.46 -24.74
CA MET A 1 -33.45 8.51 -25.25
C MET A 1 -32.46 8.17 -24.14
N LYS A 2 -32.51 6.92 -23.67
CA LYS A 2 -31.81 6.39 -22.50
C LYS A 2 -31.11 5.12 -22.95
N ARG A 3 -29.77 5.13 -23.11
CA ARG A 3 -28.82 3.99 -23.17
C ARG A 3 -27.46 4.41 -23.78
N ASN A 4 -26.71 5.31 -23.12
CA ASN A 4 -25.28 5.56 -23.43
C ASN A 4 -24.37 5.48 -22.17
N GLY A 5 -24.89 5.01 -21.03
CA GLY A 5 -24.13 4.96 -19.77
C GLY A 5 -23.27 3.70 -19.58
N GLY A 6 -23.64 2.57 -20.20
CA GLY A 6 -22.98 1.27 -19.98
C GLY A 6 -21.61 1.14 -20.65
N PHE A 7 -21.48 1.64 -21.89
CA PHE A 7 -20.25 1.55 -22.68
C PHE A 7 -19.12 2.38 -22.04
N ASN A 8 -19.43 3.59 -21.59
CA ASN A 8 -18.50 4.46 -20.86
C ASN A 8 -18.03 3.88 -19.51
N MET A 9 -18.86 3.09 -18.83
CA MET A 9 -18.47 2.50 -17.54
C MET A 9 -17.47 1.34 -17.72
N LEU A 10 -17.68 0.48 -18.72
CA LEU A 10 -16.78 -0.64 -19.02
C LEU A 10 -15.42 -0.15 -19.51
N GLU A 11 -15.40 0.87 -20.37
CA GLU A 11 -14.16 1.46 -20.85
C GLU A 11 -13.35 2.10 -19.71
N ASN A 12 -14.01 2.81 -18.80
CA ASN A 12 -13.37 3.38 -17.62
C ASN A 12 -12.83 2.31 -16.65
N ARG A 13 -13.53 1.18 -16.50
CA ARG A 13 -13.05 0.03 -15.71
C ARG A 13 -11.81 -0.59 -16.34
N ARG A 14 -11.80 -0.78 -17.68
CA ARG A 14 -10.65 -1.33 -18.40
C ARG A 14 -9.43 -0.41 -18.27
N ARG A 15 -9.61 0.90 -18.48
CA ARG A 15 -8.53 1.89 -18.31
C ARG A 15 -7.97 1.86 -16.89
N TYR A 16 -8.83 1.77 -15.88
CA TYR A 16 -8.41 1.65 -14.48
C TYR A 16 -7.54 0.41 -14.26
N ILE A 17 -8.00 -0.78 -14.70
CA ILE A 17 -7.25 -2.04 -14.53
C ILE A 17 -5.90 -1.98 -15.25
N VAL A 18 -5.86 -1.46 -16.49
CA VAL A 18 -4.60 -1.32 -17.24
C VAL A 18 -3.63 -0.39 -16.51
N LEU A 19 -4.10 0.72 -15.99
CA LEU A 19 -3.27 1.69 -15.29
C LEU A 19 -2.74 1.14 -13.95
N THR A 20 -3.60 0.50 -13.16
CA THR A 20 -3.21 -0.07 -11.86
C THR A 20 -2.30 -1.28 -12.03
N SER A 21 -2.51 -2.12 -13.05
CA SER A 21 -1.61 -3.25 -13.37
C SER A 21 -0.26 -2.77 -13.90
N ALA A 22 -0.22 -1.73 -14.74
CA ALA A 22 1.03 -1.13 -15.20
C ALA A 22 1.84 -0.58 -14.01
N LEU A 23 1.20 0.17 -13.11
CA LEU A 23 1.86 0.70 -11.92
C LEU A 23 2.23 -0.38 -10.91
N PHE A 24 1.42 -1.43 -10.79
CA PHE A 24 1.81 -2.62 -10.04
C PHE A 24 3.09 -3.22 -10.61
N GLY A 25 3.18 -3.37 -11.93
CA GLY A 25 4.39 -3.86 -12.61
C GLY A 25 5.61 -2.99 -12.34
N VAL A 26 5.47 -1.66 -12.43
CA VAL A 26 6.55 -0.71 -12.11
C VAL A 26 6.99 -0.86 -10.66
N GLY A 27 6.05 -0.86 -9.71
CA GLY A 27 6.35 -1.04 -8.29
C GLY A 27 7.00 -2.40 -8.01
N PHE A 28 6.54 -3.46 -8.68
CA PHE A 28 7.08 -4.81 -8.59
C PHE A 28 8.52 -4.89 -9.08
N VAL A 29 8.85 -4.25 -10.21
CA VAL A 29 10.23 -4.25 -10.73
C VAL A 29 11.15 -3.43 -9.83
N LEU A 30 10.74 -2.22 -9.43
CA LEU A 30 11.56 -1.36 -8.56
C LEU A 30 11.84 -2.04 -7.21
N TYR A 31 10.81 -2.51 -6.52
CA TYR A 31 10.98 -3.16 -5.22
C TYR A 31 11.53 -4.58 -5.35
N GLY A 32 11.28 -5.28 -6.46
CA GLY A 32 11.92 -6.56 -6.75
C GLY A 32 13.43 -6.41 -6.87
N SER A 33 13.90 -5.31 -7.49
CA SER A 33 15.32 -4.97 -7.56
C SER A 33 15.91 -4.76 -6.16
N ILE A 34 15.20 -4.04 -5.29
CA ILE A 34 15.56 -3.86 -3.88
C ILE A 34 15.57 -5.21 -3.15
N GLY A 35 14.56 -6.05 -3.38
CA GLY A 35 14.44 -7.38 -2.78
C GLY A 35 15.55 -8.33 -3.20
N LEU A 36 16.07 -8.22 -4.43
CA LEU A 36 17.25 -8.96 -4.85
C LEU A 36 18.52 -8.46 -4.17
N LEU A 37 18.66 -7.14 -3.98
CA LEU A 37 19.79 -6.56 -3.23
C LEU A 37 19.80 -7.01 -1.77
N THR A 38 18.65 -7.18 -1.13
CA THR A 38 18.58 -7.71 0.25
C THR A 38 18.95 -9.19 0.35
N MET A 39 19.07 -9.91 -0.76
CA MET A 39 19.64 -11.27 -0.76
C MET A 39 21.16 -11.24 -0.70
N GLN A 40 21.80 -10.19 -1.23
CA GLN A 40 23.26 -10.03 -1.25
C GLN A 40 23.80 -9.30 -0.03
N TYR A 41 23.07 -8.29 0.42
CA TYR A 41 23.40 -7.48 1.58
C TYR A 41 22.38 -7.82 2.65
N ASP A 42 22.84 -8.26 3.83
CA ASP A 42 22.05 -8.84 4.93
C ASP A 42 21.11 -7.80 5.62
N PHE A 43 20.28 -7.15 4.80
CA PHE A 43 19.30 -6.15 5.20
C PHE A 43 17.96 -6.85 5.44
N ASP A 44 17.66 -7.07 6.71
CA ASP A 44 16.42 -7.70 7.13
C ASP A 44 15.28 -6.68 7.26
N PHE A 45 14.62 -6.39 6.13
CA PHE A 45 13.37 -5.62 6.10
C PHE A 45 12.15 -6.47 6.47
N ILE A 46 12.20 -7.78 6.22
CA ILE A 46 11.10 -8.73 6.44
C ILE A 46 11.71 -10.05 6.91
N ASN A 47 11.22 -10.59 8.04
CA ASN A 47 11.71 -11.84 8.63
C ASN A 47 11.18 -13.07 7.86
N ILE A 48 11.71 -13.29 6.66
CA ILE A 48 11.46 -14.45 5.82
C ILE A 48 12.81 -15.13 5.58
N SER A 49 12.94 -16.36 6.05
CA SER A 49 14.19 -17.14 6.00
C SER A 49 14.60 -17.54 4.58
N ASN A 50 13.64 -17.71 3.66
CA ASN A 50 13.92 -18.02 2.27
C ASN A 50 14.20 -16.72 1.48
N PRO A 51 15.41 -16.50 0.95
CA PRO A 51 15.80 -15.24 0.33
C PRO A 51 15.01 -14.95 -0.96
N TRP A 52 14.64 -15.97 -1.73
CA TRP A 52 13.79 -15.81 -2.91
C TRP A 52 12.37 -15.41 -2.55
N LEU A 53 11.83 -16.02 -1.49
CA LEU A 53 10.50 -15.68 -0.99
C LEU A 53 10.48 -14.26 -0.38
N ARG A 54 11.58 -13.86 0.27
CA ARG A 54 11.78 -12.49 0.77
C ARG A 54 11.80 -11.48 -0.38
N ALA A 55 12.59 -11.73 -1.42
CA ALA A 55 12.65 -10.87 -2.60
C ALA A 55 11.29 -10.74 -3.30
N LEU A 56 10.58 -11.86 -3.46
CA LEU A 56 9.22 -11.87 -4.01
C LEU A 56 8.24 -11.08 -3.15
N ALA A 57 8.30 -11.23 -1.82
CA ALA A 57 7.43 -10.50 -0.90
C ALA A 57 7.68 -8.98 -0.98
N ILE A 58 8.94 -8.55 -1.07
CA ILE A 58 9.31 -7.15 -1.25
C ILE A 58 8.80 -6.63 -2.60
N ALA A 59 8.96 -7.38 -3.69
CA ALA A 59 8.44 -7.03 -5.01
C ALA A 59 6.91 -6.85 -5.00
N LEU A 60 6.18 -7.80 -4.40
CA LEU A 60 4.72 -7.73 -4.27
C LEU A 60 4.28 -6.53 -3.43
N LEU A 61 5.00 -6.21 -2.35
CA LEU A 61 4.75 -5.02 -1.53
C LEU A 61 4.91 -3.73 -2.34
N GLY A 62 5.96 -3.62 -3.17
CA GLY A 62 6.14 -2.47 -4.05
C GLY A 62 5.01 -2.34 -5.06
N GLY A 63 4.64 -3.43 -5.74
CA GLY A 63 3.52 -3.42 -6.68
C GLY A 63 2.20 -3.01 -6.01
N TYR A 64 1.93 -3.54 -4.82
CA TYR A 64 0.76 -3.17 -4.02
C TYR A 64 0.79 -1.70 -3.60
N PHE A 65 1.95 -1.19 -3.16
CA PHE A 65 2.10 0.20 -2.74
C PHE A 65 1.78 1.19 -3.85
N PHE A 66 2.39 1.03 -5.03
CA PHE A 66 2.16 1.94 -6.16
C PHE A 66 0.73 1.83 -6.71
N SER A 67 0.19 0.62 -6.83
CA SER A 67 -1.19 0.42 -7.30
C SER A 67 -2.24 0.96 -6.32
N SER A 68 -2.03 0.81 -5.01
CA SER A 68 -2.92 1.36 -3.98
C SER A 68 -2.84 2.89 -3.91
N LEU A 69 -1.65 3.47 -4.05
CA LEU A 69 -1.45 4.92 -4.11
C LEU A 69 -2.21 5.52 -5.29
N MET A 70 -2.09 4.92 -6.48
CA MET A 70 -2.82 5.39 -7.65
C MET A 70 -4.34 5.24 -7.49
N SER A 71 -4.79 4.12 -6.92
CA SER A 71 -6.20 3.90 -6.62
C SER A 71 -6.74 4.99 -5.68
N GLY A 72 -5.95 5.33 -4.65
CA GLY A 72 -6.23 6.44 -3.75
C GLY A 72 -6.34 7.78 -4.48
N ILE A 73 -5.36 8.11 -5.33
CA ILE A 73 -5.39 9.34 -6.14
C ILE A 73 -6.66 9.37 -6.99
N ILE A 74 -6.98 8.33 -7.74
CA ILE A 74 -8.15 8.31 -8.63
C ILE A 74 -9.45 8.52 -7.85
N VAL A 75 -9.60 7.86 -6.70
CA VAL A 75 -10.79 8.00 -5.85
C VAL A 75 -10.88 9.42 -5.29
N VAL A 76 -9.78 9.93 -4.73
CA VAL A 76 -9.71 11.27 -4.14
C VAL A 76 -9.94 12.34 -5.19
N THR A 77 -9.28 12.28 -6.35
CA THR A 77 -9.45 13.24 -7.44
C THR A 77 -10.90 13.25 -7.95
N ARG A 78 -11.55 12.08 -8.12
CA ARG A 78 -12.96 12.00 -8.51
C ARG A 78 -13.92 12.52 -7.44
N PHE A 79 -13.58 12.32 -6.17
CA PHE A 79 -14.36 12.85 -5.05
C PHE A 79 -14.25 14.38 -5.00
N ILE A 80 -13.03 14.90 -5.06
CA ILE A 80 -12.71 16.34 -5.03
C ILE A 80 -13.26 17.04 -6.28
N SER A 81 -13.23 16.43 -7.46
CA SER A 81 -13.68 17.06 -8.70
C SER A 81 -15.17 17.43 -8.69
N LYS A 82 -15.98 16.72 -7.90
CA LYS A 82 -17.43 16.96 -7.74
C LYS A 82 -17.77 18.04 -6.70
N ARG A 83 -16.78 18.58 -6.01
CA ARG A 83 -16.95 19.59 -4.93
C ARG A 83 -16.81 21.01 -5.47
N SER A 84 -17.48 21.95 -4.81
CA SER A 84 -17.35 23.38 -5.07
C SER A 84 -15.94 23.89 -4.72
N PHE A 85 -15.55 25.05 -5.26
CA PHE A 85 -14.21 25.61 -5.01
C PHE A 85 -13.94 25.85 -3.51
N ASN A 86 -14.94 26.34 -2.78
CA ASN A 86 -14.84 26.58 -1.33
C ASN A 86 -14.64 25.26 -0.56
N GLU A 87 -15.39 24.21 -0.90
CA GLU A 87 -15.21 22.88 -0.29
C GLU A 87 -13.82 22.30 -0.60
N LYS A 88 -13.28 22.53 -1.79
CA LYS A 88 -11.91 22.10 -2.15
C LYS A 88 -10.85 22.79 -1.29
N ILE A 89 -11.01 24.09 -1.00
CA ILE A 89 -10.11 24.84 -0.12
C ILE A 89 -10.15 24.28 1.30
N ILE A 90 -11.36 24.05 1.85
CA ILE A 90 -11.53 23.47 3.19
C ILE A 90 -10.90 22.07 3.22
N LEU A 91 -11.20 21.21 2.23
CA LEU A 91 -10.61 19.88 2.14
C LEU A 91 -9.10 19.95 2.05
N ALA A 92 -8.51 20.86 1.26
CA ALA A 92 -7.05 20.99 1.15
C ALA A 92 -6.39 21.40 2.47
N ILE A 93 -6.98 22.35 3.20
CA ILE A 93 -6.47 22.82 4.50
C ILE A 93 -6.59 21.70 5.54
N PHE A 94 -7.74 21.03 5.59
CA PHE A 94 -8.00 19.99 6.58
C PHE A 94 -7.42 18.62 6.20
N PHE A 95 -6.98 18.39 4.95
CA PHE A 95 -6.42 17.10 4.50
C PHE A 95 -5.18 16.67 5.30
N VAL A 96 -4.43 17.65 5.80
CA VAL A 96 -3.25 17.42 6.63
C VAL A 96 -3.61 16.73 7.95
N VAL A 97 -4.79 17.01 8.52
CA VAL A 97 -5.21 16.49 9.84
C VAL A 97 -5.46 14.97 9.79
N PRO A 98 -6.30 14.42 8.88
CA PRO A 98 -6.42 12.97 8.72
C PRO A 98 -5.08 12.32 8.35
N MET A 99 -4.25 12.97 7.52
CA MET A 99 -2.97 12.38 7.13
C MET A 99 -2.04 12.23 8.34
N TYR A 100 -1.96 13.24 9.20
CA TYR A 100 -1.22 13.17 10.47
C TYR A 100 -1.78 12.13 11.43
N ILE A 101 -3.11 11.99 11.52
CA ILE A 101 -3.74 10.98 12.38
C ILE A 101 -3.41 9.57 11.87
N VAL A 102 -3.52 9.32 10.56
CA VAL A 102 -3.18 8.02 9.97
C VAL A 102 -1.69 7.73 10.09
N LEU A 103 -0.82 8.70 9.81
CA LEU A 103 0.62 8.55 9.96
C LEU A 103 1.02 8.33 11.42
N GLY A 104 0.42 9.07 12.36
CA GLY A 104 0.65 8.90 13.80
C GLY A 104 0.15 7.56 14.30
N ALA A 105 -1.03 7.12 13.86
CA ALA A 105 -1.55 5.79 14.16
C ALA A 105 -0.64 4.70 13.59
N ALA A 106 -0.18 4.83 12.34
CA ALA A 106 0.78 3.89 11.75
C ALA A 106 2.12 3.88 12.53
N PHE A 107 2.64 5.04 12.89
CA PHE A 107 3.88 5.19 13.66
C PHE A 107 3.79 4.59 15.07
N TYR A 108 2.60 4.57 15.68
CA TYR A 108 2.41 4.00 17.01
C TYR A 108 2.03 2.52 16.95
N SER A 109 1.12 2.14 16.06
CA SER A 109 0.60 0.79 15.92
C SER A 109 1.61 -0.19 15.33
N ILE A 110 2.46 0.24 14.40
CA ILE A 110 3.46 -0.65 13.77
C ILE A 110 4.53 -1.09 14.79
N PRO A 111 5.21 -0.19 15.55
CA PRO A 111 6.18 -0.61 16.57
C PRO A 111 5.54 -1.41 17.69
N TYR A 112 4.34 -1.02 18.13
CA TYR A 112 3.62 -1.75 19.18
C TYR A 112 3.19 -3.15 18.73
N GLY A 113 2.75 -3.28 17.47
CA GLY A 113 2.46 -4.56 16.84
C GLY A 113 3.69 -5.46 16.74
N ILE A 114 4.84 -4.90 16.36
CA ILE A 114 6.12 -5.61 16.31
C ILE A 114 6.53 -6.07 17.72
N TYR A 115 6.44 -5.20 18.72
CA TYR A 115 6.75 -5.54 20.11
C TYR A 115 5.88 -6.70 20.63
N ASN A 116 4.57 -6.63 20.41
CA ASN A 116 3.65 -7.68 20.82
C ASN A 116 3.91 -9.00 20.10
N PHE A 117 4.24 -8.95 18.80
CA PHE A 117 4.59 -10.14 18.04
C PHE A 117 5.87 -10.82 18.55
N ILE A 118 6.91 -10.03 18.85
CA ILE A 118 8.16 -10.54 19.44
C ILE A 118 7.88 -11.19 20.81
N LYS A 119 7.14 -10.50 21.68
CA LYS A 119 6.79 -11.00 23.02
C LYS A 119 5.96 -12.28 22.95
N TYR A 120 5.01 -12.36 22.03
CA TYR A 120 4.22 -13.57 21.79
C TYR A 120 5.11 -14.76 21.37
N ARG A 121 6.07 -14.53 20.46
CA ARG A 121 6.98 -15.57 20.00
C ARG A 121 7.89 -16.10 21.11
N GLN A 122 8.39 -15.21 21.97
CA GLN A 122 9.20 -15.57 23.13
C GLN A 122 8.40 -16.40 24.15
N LEU A 123 7.17 -15.99 24.47
CA LEU A 123 6.29 -16.73 25.36
C LEU A 123 5.96 -18.13 24.82
N LYS A 124 5.69 -18.24 23.52
CA LYS A 124 5.44 -19.53 22.87
C LYS A 124 6.64 -20.47 23.00
N ASN A 125 7.86 -20.01 22.72
CA ASN A 125 9.05 -20.85 22.80
C ASN A 125 9.35 -21.34 24.24
N ASN A 126 9.08 -20.52 25.24
CA ASN A 126 9.24 -20.90 26.65
C ASN A 126 8.22 -21.95 27.12
N LEU A 127 7.02 -22.00 26.54
CA LEU A 127 5.98 -22.97 26.90
C LEU A 127 6.22 -24.38 26.34
N TYR A 128 7.03 -24.53 25.30
CA TYR A 128 7.37 -25.83 24.68
C TYR A 128 8.78 -26.32 25.04
N SER A 129 9.42 -25.73 26.04
CA SER A 129 10.77 -26.11 26.52
C SER A 129 10.74 -27.00 27.78
N TYR A 130 9.59 -27.64 28.08
CA TYR A 130 9.42 -28.65 29.13
C TYR A 130 8.94 -29.97 28.55
#